data_AF-A0AAN9A857-F1
#
_entry.id   AF-A0AAN9A857-F1
#
_cell.length_a   1.000
_cell.length_b   1.000
_cell.length_c   1.000
_cell.angle_alpha   90.00
_cell.angle_beta   90.00
_cell.angle_gamma   90.00
#
_symmetry.space_group_name_H-M   'P 1'
#
loop_
_entity.id
_entity.type
_entity.pdbx_description
1 polymer ?
#
loop_
_entity_poly.entity_id
_entity_poly.type
_entity_poly.pdbx_seq_one_letter_code
_entity_poly.pdbx_strand_id
1 'polypeptide(L)' 'VNMYSGAIFIQQALRVNNLYLCIIFMLLLTALCTLVGGLAAVIYTDTLQFFIMIGGSLYVAIKGN' A
#
# COMPACT_ATOMS: atom_id res chain seq x y z
N VAL A 1 -4.70 6.69 -7.85
CA VAL A 1 -3.72 7.39 -6.97
C VAL A 1 -3.04 6.46 -5.96
N ASN A 2 -3.79 5.65 -5.17
CA ASN A 2 -3.20 4.64 -4.26
C ASN A 2 -2.31 3.60 -4.99
N MET A 3 -2.77 3.04 -6.11
CA MET A 3 -1.97 2.08 -6.90
C MET A 3 -0.77 2.72 -7.61
N TYR A 4 -0.88 3.99 -8.03
CA TYR A 4 0.21 4.70 -8.71
C TYR A 4 1.34 5.03 -7.74
N SER A 5 1.01 5.61 -6.56
CA SER A 5 2.00 5.88 -5.52
C SER A 5 2.66 4.60 -4.98
N GLY A 6 1.88 3.53 -4.79
CA GLY A 6 2.40 2.22 -4.37
C GLY A 6 3.34 1.57 -5.39
N ALA A 7 3.06 1.70 -6.69
CA ALA A 7 3.94 1.20 -7.76
C ALA A 7 5.29 1.93 -7.82
N ILE A 8 5.32 3.23 -7.53
CA ILE A 8 6.56 4.03 -7.45
C ILE A 8 7.37 3.67 -6.18
N PHE A 9 6.72 3.47 -5.04
CA PHE A 9 7.37 3.10 -3.78
C PHE A 9 8.04 1.72 -3.85
N ILE A 10 7.38 0.71 -4.46
CA ILE A 10 7.97 -0.62 -4.67
C ILE A 10 9.12 -0.56 -5.70
N GLN A 11 9.02 0.29 -6.73
CA GLN A 11 10.10 0.51 -7.69
C GLN A 11 11.38 0.99 -7.02
N GLN A 12 11.25 1.96 -6.10
CA GLN A 12 12.37 2.48 -5.32
C GLN A 12 12.88 1.46 -4.28
N ALA A 13 11.99 0.66 -3.69
CA ALA A 13 12.37 -0.38 -2.72
C ALA A 13 13.10 -1.57 -3.37
N LEU A 14 12.77 -1.92 -4.62
CA LEU A 14 13.29 -3.14 -5.26
C LEU A 14 14.39 -2.89 -6.31
N ARG A 15 14.63 -1.62 -6.75
CA ARG A 15 15.71 -1.23 -7.69
C ARG A 15 15.77 -2.08 -8.98
N VAL A 16 14.67 -2.70 -9.38
CA VAL A 16 14.62 -3.56 -10.58
C VAL A 16 14.19 -2.72 -11.79
N ASN A 17 14.94 -2.85 -12.88
CA ASN A 17 14.83 -2.08 -14.13
C ASN A 17 13.48 -2.24 -14.89
N ASN A 18 12.51 -3.02 -14.38
CA ASN A 18 11.26 -3.37 -15.08
C ASN A 18 10.01 -3.12 -14.22
N LEU A 19 9.49 -1.90 -14.36
CA LEU A 19 8.29 -1.34 -13.73
C LEU A 19 7.04 -2.24 -13.80
N TYR A 20 6.91 -2.98 -14.89
CA TYR A 20 5.74 -3.81 -15.19
C TYR A 20 5.57 -4.99 -14.23
N LEU A 21 6.68 -5.60 -13.79
CA LEU A 21 6.64 -6.77 -12.89
C LEU A 21 6.19 -6.38 -11.47
N CYS A 22 6.62 -5.20 -10.99
CA CYS A 22 6.22 -4.66 -9.70
C CYS A 22 4.72 -4.39 -9.62
N ILE A 23 4.13 -3.83 -10.68
CA ILE A 23 2.70 -3.54 -10.76
C ILE A 23 1.89 -4.84 -10.76
N ILE A 24 2.30 -5.84 -11.55
CA ILE A 24 1.63 -7.14 -11.61
C ILE A 24 1.65 -7.83 -10.25
N PHE A 25 2.77 -7.79 -9.53
CA PHE A 25 2.87 -8.43 -8.21
C PHE A 25 1.99 -7.74 -7.15
N MET A 26 1.96 -6.41 -7.13
CA MET A 26 1.08 -5.63 -6.24
C MET A 26 -0.41 -5.82 -6.56
N LEU A 27 -0.75 -5.90 -7.85
CA LEU A 27 -2.11 -6.18 -8.30
C LEU A 27 -2.52 -7.60 -7.93
N LEU A 28 -1.62 -8.58 -8.06
CA LEU A 28 -1.84 -9.96 -7.64
C LEU A 28 -2.08 -10.06 -6.14
N LEU A 29 -1.29 -9.36 -5.32
CA LEU A 29 -1.48 -9.34 -3.87
C LEU A 29 -2.84 -8.73 -3.50
N THR A 30 -3.22 -7.62 -4.14
CA THR A 30 -4.51 -6.95 -3.94
C THR A 30 -5.69 -7.83 -4.38
N ALA A 31 -5.56 -8.49 -5.53
CA ALA A 31 -6.56 -9.40 -6.06
C ALA A 31 -6.67 -10.68 -5.20
N LEU A 32 -5.55 -11.24 -4.76
CA LEU A 32 -5.54 -12.39 -3.85
C LEU A 32 -6.17 -12.04 -2.50
N CYS A 33 -5.83 -10.90 -1.90
CA CYS A 33 -6.48 -10.45 -0.67
C CYS A 33 -8.00 -10.25 -0.84
N THR A 34 -8.46 -9.84 -2.03
CA THR A 34 -9.89 -9.72 -2.35
C THR A 34 -10.55 -11.10 -2.51
N LEU A 35 -9.90 -12.01 -3.24
CA LEU A 35 -10.45 -13.33 -3.55
C LEU A 35 -10.42 -14.29 -2.35
N VAL A 36 -9.38 -14.23 -1.53
CA VAL A 36 -9.19 -15.12 -0.36
C VAL A 36 -10.00 -14.62 0.85
N GLY A 37 -10.31 -13.33 0.94
CA GLY A 37 -10.86 -12.71 2.15
C GLY A 37 -12.30 -12.17 2.06
N GLY A 38 -12.91 -12.12 0.87
CA GLY A 38 -14.24 -11.54 0.67
C GLY A 38 -14.32 -10.04 1.01
N LEU A 39 -15.54 -9.51 1.21
CA LEU A 39 -15.77 -8.08 1.53
C LEU A 39 -15.10 -7.64 2.85
N ALA A 40 -14.97 -8.57 3.82
CA ALA A 40 -14.47 -8.28 5.16
C ALA A 40 -12.96 -8.03 5.21
N ALA A 41 -12.16 -8.75 4.42
CA ALA A 41 -10.72 -8.54 4.37
C ALA A 41 -10.33 -7.18 3.78
N VAL A 42 -11.12 -6.68 2.81
CA VAL A 42 -10.96 -5.32 2.25
C VAL A 42 -11.21 -4.25 3.32
N ILE A 43 -12.25 -4.42 4.13
CA ILE A 43 -12.57 -3.48 5.22
C ILE A 43 -11.49 -3.51 6.31
N TYR A 44 -10.94 -4.69 6.60
CA TYR A 44 -9.86 -4.85 7.59
C TYR A 44 -8.57 -4.16 7.15
N THR A 45 -8.21 -4.23 5.86
CA THR A 45 -7.04 -3.50 5.36
C THR A 45 -7.29 -1.99 5.20
N ASP A 46 -8.51 -1.56 4.88
CA ASP A 46 -8.88 -0.13 4.78
C ASP A 46 -8.83 0.58 6.15
N THR A 47 -9.28 -0.11 7.21
CA THR A 47 -9.18 0.37 8.59
C THR A 47 -7.74 0.44 9.10
N LEU A 48 -6.89 -0.53 8.73
CA LEU A 48 -5.46 -0.48 9.02
C LEU A 48 -4.78 0.71 8.32
N GLN A 49 -5.15 0.97 7.06
CA GLN A 49 -4.63 2.09 6.29
C GLN A 49 -5.01 3.44 6.93
N PHE A 50 -6.22 3.58 7.45
CA PHE A 50 -6.64 4.75 8.22
C PHE A 50 -5.76 4.97 9.46
N PHE A 51 -5.50 3.90 10.21
CA PHE A 51 -4.66 3.96 11.41
C PHE A 51 -3.21 4.36 11.10
N ILE A 52 -2.64 3.79 10.04
CA ILE A 52 -1.28 4.09 9.57
C ILE A 52 -1.17 5.55 9.10
N MET A 53 -2.20 6.06 8.40
CA MET A 53 -2.22 7.44 7.92
C MET A 53 -2.25 8.45 9.08
N ILE A 54 -3.07 8.20 10.10
CA ILE A 54 -3.11 9.04 11.30
C ILE A 54 -1.80 8.96 12.07
N GLY A 55 -1.25 7.76 12.27
CA GLY A 55 0.03 7.58 12.97
C GLY A 55 1.19 8.30 12.27
N GLY A 56 1.28 8.19 10.95
CA GLY A 56 2.29 8.90 10.15
C GLY A 56 2.15 10.42 10.20
N SER A 57 0.92 10.93 10.12
CA SER A 57 0.64 12.37 10.26
C SER A 57 1.00 12.89 11.65
N LEU A 58 0.71 12.12 12.70
CA LEU A 58 1.03 12.49 14.08
C LEU A 58 2.54 12.50 14.30
N TYR A 59 3.27 11.49 13.80
CA TYR A 59 4.73 11.44 13.87
C TYR A 59 5.39 12.65 13.19
N VAL A 60 4.94 13.01 11.98
CA VAL A 60 5.42 14.20 11.27
C VAL A 60 5.11 15.48 12.03
N ALA A 61 3.91 15.60 12.61
CA ALA A 61 3.53 16.76 13.41
C ALA A 61 4.40 16.92 14.67
N ILE A 62 4.81 15.83 15.33
CA ILE A 62 5.63 15.88 16.55
C ILE A 62 7.12 16.10 16.23
N LYS A 63 7.66 15.49 15.16
CA LYS A 63 9.06 15.69 14.72
C LYS A 63 9.30 17.01 13.99
N GLY A 64 8.23 17.74 13.65
CA GLY A 64 8.26 19.02 12.94
C GLY A 64 8.30 20.26 13.85
N ASN A 65 8.40 20.09 15.17
CA ASN A 65 8.68 21.15 16.15
C ASN A 65 10.08 20.97 16.75
#